data_AF-A5ZRX3-F1
#
_entry.id   AF-A5ZRX3-F1
#
_cell.length_a   1.000
_cell.length_b   1.000
_cell.length_c   1.000
_cell.angle_alpha   90.00
_cell.angle_beta   90.00
_cell.angle_gamma   90.00
#
_symmetry.space_group_name_H-M   'P 1'
#
loop_
_entity.id
_entity.type
_entity.pdbx_description
1 polymer ?
#
loop_
_entity_poly.entity_id
_entity_poly.type
_entity_poly.pdbx_seq_one_letter_code
_entity_poly.pdbx_strand_id
1 'polypeptide(L)' 'MKRSDYAFPCGGCICNHCANNLYSEDKTAGEAKIFCDACEWCRWYDGDTKNPDKWKQECDEYIITEEQAKRNRKKFKIVK' A
#
# COMPACT_ATOMS: atom_id res chain seq x y z
N MET A 1 -1.46 -6.12 -11.42
CA MET A 1 -0.72 -7.17 -10.70
C MET A 1 -1.68 -7.83 -9.76
N LYS A 2 -1.66 -9.16 -9.71
CA LYS A 2 -2.41 -9.98 -8.76
C LYS A 2 -1.58 -10.12 -7.48
N ARG A 3 -2.23 -10.41 -6.35
CA ARG A 3 -1.55 -10.64 -5.06
C ARG A 3 -0.46 -11.72 -5.13
N SER A 4 -0.71 -12.75 -5.95
CA SER A 4 0.23 -13.83 -6.25
C SER A 4 1.51 -13.40 -6.95
N ASP A 5 1.56 -12.19 -7.51
CA ASP A 5 2.73 -11.69 -8.23
C ASP A 5 3.83 -11.16 -7.28
N TYR A 6 3.56 -11.14 -5.97
CA TYR A 6 4.44 -10.56 -4.95
C TYR A 6 5.04 -11.65 -4.06
N ALA A 7 6.30 -11.46 -3.65
CA ALA A 7 7.04 -12.43 -2.82
C ALA A 7 6.45 -12.61 -1.41
N PHE A 8 5.60 -11.69 -0.97
CA PHE A 8 4.86 -11.76 0.30
C PHE A 8 3.45 -11.19 0.13
N PRO A 9 2.47 -11.60 0.96
CA PRO A 9 1.05 -11.24 0.79
C PRO A 9 0.76 -9.74 0.74
N CYS A 10 1.58 -8.94 1.44
CA CYS A 10 1.44 -7.48 1.50
C CYS A 10 2.19 -6.72 0.39
N GLY A 11 2.99 -7.38 -0.45
CA GLY A 11 3.81 -6.67 -1.44
C GLY A 11 2.99 -5.94 -2.49
N GLY A 12 1.76 -6.41 -2.74
CA GLY A 12 0.79 -5.73 -3.61
C GLY A 12 -0.25 -4.90 -2.87
N CYS A 13 -0.16 -4.79 -1.54
CA CYS A 13 -1.12 -4.02 -0.77
C CYS A 13 -0.88 -2.53 -0.98
N ILE A 14 -1.95 -1.83 -1.30
CA ILE A 14 -1.99 -0.36 -1.37
C ILE A 14 -1.49 0.25 -0.05
N CYS A 15 -1.82 -0.39 1.08
CA CYS A 15 -1.40 -0.01 2.42
C CYS A 15 0.13 -0.01 2.61
N ASN A 16 0.85 -0.92 1.95
CA ASN A 16 2.32 -0.98 1.97
C ASN A 16 2.97 0.15 1.16
N HIS A 17 2.16 0.86 0.37
CA HIS A 17 2.53 2.00 -0.45
C HIS A 17 1.81 3.28 -0.02
N CYS A 18 1.29 3.31 1.21
CA CYS A 18 0.64 4.47 1.80
C CYS A 18 1.66 5.29 2.59
N ALA A 19 1.72 6.60 2.34
CA ALA A 19 2.61 7.51 3.06
C ALA A 19 2.29 7.59 4.55
N ASN A 20 1.03 7.42 4.94
CA ASN A 20 0.61 7.44 6.34
C ASN A 20 0.93 6.13 7.09
N ASN A 21 1.22 5.04 6.39
CA ASN A 21 1.54 3.76 7.02
C ASN A 21 2.95 3.79 7.63
N LEU A 22 3.05 3.59 8.94
CA LEU A 22 4.32 3.54 9.65
C LEU A 22 5.26 2.43 9.14
N TYR A 23 4.69 1.34 8.63
CA TYR A 23 5.40 0.17 8.13
C TYR A 23 5.49 0.13 6.61
N SER A 24 5.28 1.26 5.92
CA SER A 24 5.43 1.33 4.47
C SER A 24 6.88 1.01 4.07
N GLU A 25 7.06 0.11 3.11
CA GLU A 25 8.38 -0.19 2.55
C GLU A 25 8.89 0.88 1.57
N ASP A 26 8.01 1.75 1.09
CA ASP A 26 8.41 2.88 0.26
C ASP A 26 9.11 3.97 1.09
N LYS A 27 9.92 4.81 0.44
CA LYS A 27 10.57 5.95 1.10
C LYS A 27 9.53 7.05 1.35
N THR A 28 9.05 7.18 2.58
CA THR A 28 7.92 8.08 2.95
C THR A 28 8.34 9.32 3.74
N ALA A 29 9.63 9.61 3.88
CA ALA A 29 10.12 10.69 4.75
C ALA A 29 9.53 12.06 4.34
N GLY A 30 8.67 12.62 5.20
CA GLY A 30 7.98 13.89 4.97
C GLY A 30 6.70 13.81 4.13
N GLU A 31 6.28 12.61 3.71
CA GLU A 31 5.04 12.42 2.94
C GLU A 31 3.81 12.17 3.84
N ALA A 32 4.03 11.61 5.04
CA ALA A 32 2.97 11.32 6.00
C ALA A 32 2.28 12.59 6.50
N LYS A 33 0.94 12.60 6.51
CA LYS A 33 0.12 13.62 7.18
C LYS A 33 -0.32 13.17 8.58
N ILE A 34 -0.58 11.88 8.72
CA ILE A 34 -0.88 11.20 9.98
C ILE A 34 -0.08 9.91 10.04
N PHE A 35 0.28 9.45 11.23
CA PHE A 35 0.83 8.11 11.41
C PHE A 35 -0.33 7.13 11.63
N CYS A 36 -0.40 6.10 10.79
CA CYS A 36 -1.39 5.04 10.91
C CYS A 36 -0.73 3.65 10.94
N ASP A 37 -1.34 2.79 11.73
CA ASP A 37 -1.09 1.35 11.88
C ASP A 37 -2.07 0.55 10.99
N ALA A 38 -2.59 1.15 9.92
CA ALA A 38 -3.70 0.58 9.16
C ALA A 38 -3.42 -0.83 8.63
N CYS A 39 -2.15 -1.15 8.39
CA CYS A 39 -1.68 -2.50 8.03
C CYS A 39 -1.76 -3.51 9.17
N GLU A 40 -1.57 -3.11 10.43
CA GLU A 40 -1.59 -4.03 11.58
C GLU A 40 -2.94 -4.73 11.74
N TRP A 41 -4.02 -4.04 11.36
CA TRP A 41 -5.39 -4.56 11.36
C TRP A 41 -5.81 -5.16 10.01
N CYS A 42 -4.84 -5.43 9.12
CA CYS A 42 -5.11 -6.11 7.86
C CYS A 42 -4.79 -7.59 8.02
N ARG A 43 -5.76 -8.46 7.72
CA ARG A 43 -5.58 -9.92 7.82
C ARG A 43 -4.41 -10.49 7.03
N TRP A 44 -3.93 -9.74 6.04
CA TRP A 44 -2.80 -10.15 5.19
C TRP A 44 -1.45 -9.78 5.78
N TYR A 45 -1.40 -8.87 6.76
CA TYR A 45 -0.19 -8.45 7.43
C TYR A 45 0.15 -9.38 8.60
N ASP A 46 -0.83 -9.65 9.47
CA ASP A 46 -0.65 -10.48 10.66
C ASP A 46 -1.08 -11.95 10.47
N GLY A 47 -1.80 -12.25 9.39
CA GLY A 47 -2.37 -13.57 9.13
C GLY A 47 -3.61 -13.88 9.97
N ASP A 48 -4.12 -12.93 10.76
CA ASP A 48 -5.33 -13.12 11.55
C ASP A 48 -6.57 -13.00 10.66
N THR A 49 -7.20 -14.14 10.41
CA THR A 49 -8.43 -14.20 9.61
C THR A 49 -9.60 -13.41 10.20
N LYS A 50 -9.55 -13.00 11.47
CA LYS A 50 -10.54 -12.12 12.12
C LYS A 50 -10.44 -10.66 11.65
N ASN A 51 -9.27 -10.26 11.15
CA ASN A 51 -9.07 -8.91 10.64
C ASN A 51 -9.77 -8.71 9.28
N PRO A 52 -10.16 -7.46 8.96
CA PRO A 52 -10.72 -7.13 7.66
C PRO A 52 -9.69 -7.28 6.53
N ASP A 53 -10.19 -7.59 5.32
CA ASP A 53 -9.39 -7.47 4.10
C ASP A 53 -9.35 -5.99 3.67
N LYS A 54 -8.27 -5.30 4.03
CA LYS A 54 -8.08 -3.88 3.69
C LYS A 54 -7.41 -3.65 2.33
N TRP A 55 -7.51 -4.60 1.39
CA TRP A 55 -6.89 -4.54 0.07
C TRP A 55 -7.44 -3.45 -0.89
N LYS A 56 -8.45 -2.66 -0.50
CA LYS A 56 -9.10 -1.70 -1.41
C LYS A 56 -9.01 -0.24 -0.99
N GLN A 57 -9.13 0.61 -2.01
CA GLN A 57 -9.03 2.08 -2.06
C GLN A 57 -10.09 2.84 -1.25
N GLU A 58 -10.63 2.26 -0.19
CA GLU A 58 -11.77 2.80 0.57
C GLU A 58 -11.34 3.56 1.84
N CYS A 59 -10.04 3.83 1.98
CA CYS A 59 -9.52 4.64 3.07
C CYS A 59 -9.39 6.09 2.60
N ASP A 60 -10.19 6.98 3.18
CA ASP A 60 -10.15 8.43 2.88
C ASP A 60 -8.79 9.06 3.26
N GLU A 61 -8.09 8.47 4.23
CA GLU A 61 -6.76 8.87 4.67
C GLU A 61 -5.64 8.24 3.81
N TYR A 62 -5.96 7.52 2.74
CA TYR A 62 -4.95 6.92 1.88
C TYR A 62 -4.20 7.98 1.07
N ILE A 63 -2.87 8.00 1.23
CA ILE A 63 -1.97 8.88 0.49
C ILE A 63 -0.96 7.99 -0.23
N ILE A 64 -0.93 8.04 -1.56
CA ILE A 64 0.09 7.32 -2.34
C ILE A 64 1.47 7.94 -2.14
N THR A 65 2.49 7.12 -1.93
CA THR A 65 3.89 7.56 -1.84
C THR A 65 4.41 8.04 -3.20
N GLU A 66 5.42 8.91 -3.21
CA GLU A 66 6.01 9.37 -4.47
C GLU A 66 6.66 8.20 -5.24
N GLU A 67 7.28 7.25 -4.52
CA GLU A 67 7.88 6.06 -5.11
C GLU A 67 6.83 5.17 -5.80
N GLN A 68 5.69 4.94 -5.16
CA GLN A 68 4.62 4.19 -5.81
C GLN A 68 3.98 4.98 -6.95
N ALA A 69 3.85 6.31 -6.82
CA ALA A 69 3.38 7.15 -7.91
C ALA A 69 4.31 7.07 -9.14
N LYS A 70 5.64 7.07 -8.95
CA LYS A 70 6.64 6.86 -10.01
C LYS A 70 6.48 5.48 -10.66
N ARG A 71 6.34 4.42 -9.87
CA ARG A 71 6.11 3.05 -10.37
C ARG A 71 4.81 2.97 -11.19
N ASN A 72 3.74 3.62 -10.73
CA ASN A 72 2.47 3.67 -11.44
C ASN A 72 2.58 4.42 -12.76
N ARG A 73 3.26 5.58 -12.79
CA ARG A 73 3.49 6.35 -14.03
C ARG A 73 4.24 5.53 -15.09
N LYS A 74 5.25 4.74 -14.69
CA LYS A 74 5.99 3.85 -15.61
C LYS A 74 5.12 2.77 -16.27
N LYS A 75 3.97 2.42 -15.69
CA LYS A 75 3.05 1.39 -16.24
C LYS A 75 2.17 1.94 -17.35
N PHE A 76 1.98 3.25 -17.45
CA PHE A 76 1.26 3.86 -18.56
C PHE A 76 2.17 3.86 -19.80
N LYS A 77 1.90 2.94 -20.73
CA LYS A 77 2.45 3.02 -22.09
C LYS A 77 1.64 4.06 -22.86
N ILE A 78 2.32 5.04 -23.46
CA ILE A 78 1.69 5.89 -24.47
C ILE A 78 1.31 4.98 -25.64
N VAL A 79 0.01 4.78 -25.83
CA VAL A 79 -0.52 4.17 -27.06
C VAL A 79 -0.39 5.24 -28.13
N LYS A 80 0.37 4.93 -29.18
CA LYS A 80 0.65 5.83 -30.30
C LYS A 80 -0.21 5.46 -31.49
#